data_AF-A0A6V7CEI5-F1
#
_entry.id   AF-A0A6V7CEI5-F1
#
_cell.length_a   1.000
_cell.length_b   1.000
_cell.length_c   1.000
_cell.angle_alpha   90.00
_cell.angle_beta   90.00
_cell.angle_gamma   90.00
#
_symmetry.space_group_name_H-M   'P 1'
#
loop_
_entity.id
_entity.type
_entity.pdbx_description
1 polymer ?
#
loop_
_entity_poly.entity_id
_entity_poly.type
_entity_poly.pdbx_seq_one_letter_code
_entity_poly.pdbx_strand_id
1 'polypeptide(L)'
;MKVDHYQHRFIESFPRPLDEGVLYVSTRFPCTAHACACGCGKEVISNLSPTDWKLIYDGVGVSLRPSIGNWQFPCRSHYWITEGRVEWSSDMTQEEIQAGRDRDRRAKQRYYGSESISAPQQSPGTNQTPQPNGKSSGWKSRLKRWFGD
;
A
#
# COMPACT_ATOMS: atom_id res chain seq x y z
N MET A 1 -1.89 -21.33 -11.89
CA MET A 1 -3.19 -22.06 -11.75
C MET A 1 -4.13 -21.25 -10.85
N LYS A 2 -5.43 -21.60 -10.70
CA LYS A 2 -6.24 -20.95 -9.65
C LYS A 2 -5.63 -21.29 -8.28
N VAL A 3 -5.57 -20.28 -7.42
CA VAL A 3 -5.09 -20.40 -6.03
C VAL A 3 -6.32 -20.52 -5.13
N ASP A 4 -6.33 -21.54 -4.28
CA ASP A 4 -7.35 -21.80 -3.27
C ASP A 4 -6.88 -21.43 -1.86
N HIS A 5 -5.56 -21.35 -1.63
CA HIS A 5 -4.96 -20.98 -0.36
C HIS A 5 -3.65 -20.20 -0.54
N TYR A 6 -3.47 -19.14 0.26
CA TYR A 6 -2.23 -18.38 0.36
C TYR A 6 -1.46 -18.73 1.62
N GLN A 7 -0.17 -19.04 1.47
CA GLN A 7 0.77 -18.92 2.58
C GLN A 7 1.16 -17.46 2.76
N HIS A 8 1.25 -16.98 3.99
CA HIS A 8 1.64 -15.60 4.24
C HIS A 8 3.14 -15.48 4.51
N ARG A 9 3.75 -14.38 4.10
CA ARG A 9 5.15 -14.04 4.43
C ARG A 9 5.27 -12.57 4.78
N PHE A 10 5.80 -12.28 5.96
CA PHE A 10 6.19 -10.92 6.35
C PHE A 10 7.56 -10.60 5.76
N ILE A 11 7.66 -9.54 4.98
CA ILE A 11 8.87 -9.20 4.22
C ILE A 11 9.11 -7.69 4.17
N GLU A 12 10.37 -7.29 4.03
CA GLU A 12 10.75 -5.88 3.85
C GLU A 12 10.70 -5.43 2.38
N SER A 13 10.93 -6.35 1.44
CA SER A 13 11.00 -6.07 0.00
C SER A 13 10.32 -7.16 -0.81
N PHE A 14 9.40 -6.77 -1.70
CA PHE A 14 8.63 -7.69 -2.53
C PHE A 14 9.51 -8.36 -3.59
N PRO A 15 9.42 -9.69 -3.76
CA PRO A 15 10.07 -10.35 -4.89
C PRO A 15 9.43 -9.88 -6.21
N ARG A 16 10.19 -10.01 -7.29
CA ARG A 16 9.71 -9.72 -8.64
C ARG A 16 10.14 -10.84 -9.58
N PRO A 17 9.19 -11.62 -10.16
CA PRO A 17 7.74 -11.56 -9.94
C PRO A 17 7.31 -12.03 -8.53
N LEU A 18 6.05 -11.80 -8.16
CA LEU A 18 5.45 -12.41 -6.97
C LEU A 18 5.24 -13.91 -7.16
N ASP A 19 5.50 -14.71 -6.11
CA ASP A 19 5.25 -16.16 -6.15
C ASP A 19 3.74 -16.47 -6.16
N GLU A 20 3.31 -17.46 -6.95
CA GLU A 20 1.94 -17.99 -6.88
C GLU A 20 1.68 -18.60 -5.49
N GLY A 21 0.49 -18.39 -4.93
CA GLY A 21 0.12 -18.98 -3.64
C GLY A 21 0.78 -18.34 -2.42
N VAL A 22 1.46 -17.19 -2.58
CA VAL A 22 2.02 -16.43 -1.46
C VAL A 22 1.37 -15.05 -1.34
N LEU A 23 0.88 -14.74 -0.13
CA LEU A 23 0.45 -13.40 0.26
C LEU A 23 1.56 -12.74 1.08
N TYR A 24 2.20 -11.75 0.48
CA TYR A 24 3.23 -10.98 1.16
C TYR A 24 2.62 -9.85 1.96
N VAL A 25 3.05 -9.72 3.21
CA VAL A 25 2.73 -8.59 4.08
C VAL A 25 3.98 -7.75 4.23
N SER A 26 3.92 -6.49 3.83
CA SER A 26 5.05 -5.59 3.99
C SER A 26 5.22 -5.21 5.46
N THR A 27 6.44 -5.34 5.97
CA THR A 27 6.82 -4.83 7.29
C THR A 27 7.26 -3.37 7.25
N ARG A 28 7.53 -2.84 6.05
CA ARG A 28 8.03 -1.47 5.85
C ARG A 28 6.94 -0.47 5.48
N PHE A 29 5.92 -0.91 4.77
CA PHE A 29 4.83 -0.08 4.26
C PHE A 29 3.49 -0.75 4.58
N PRO A 30 2.41 0.01 4.77
CA PRO A 30 1.12 -0.54 5.12
C PRO A 30 0.43 -1.12 3.88
N CYS A 31 0.93 -2.23 3.34
CA CYS A 31 0.32 -2.91 2.20
C CYS A 31 0.60 -4.42 2.21
N THR A 32 -0.25 -5.15 1.52
CA THR A 32 -0.02 -6.55 1.15
C THR A 32 0.05 -6.68 -0.37
N ALA A 33 0.73 -7.71 -0.85
CA ALA A 33 0.77 -8.03 -2.28
C ALA A 33 0.70 -9.53 -2.52
N HIS A 34 0.04 -9.94 -3.59
CA HIS A 34 0.01 -11.34 -4.04
C HIS A 34 -0.26 -11.44 -5.54
N ALA A 35 0.12 -12.56 -6.16
CA ALA A 35 -0.29 -12.87 -7.52
C ALA A 35 -1.78 -13.24 -7.53
N CYS A 36 -2.56 -12.70 -8.48
CA CYS A 36 -4.02 -12.82 -8.51
C CYS A 36 -4.51 -14.27 -8.40
N ALA A 37 -5.50 -14.52 -7.51
CA ALA A 37 -5.99 -15.86 -7.18
C ALA A 37 -6.61 -16.63 -8.36
N CYS A 38 -7.00 -15.95 -9.44
CA CYS A 38 -7.50 -16.62 -10.63
C CYS A 38 -6.41 -17.32 -11.43
N GLY A 39 -5.14 -17.06 -11.13
CA GLY A 39 -3.99 -17.64 -11.83
C GLY A 39 -3.52 -16.85 -13.05
N CYS A 40 -4.00 -15.61 -13.25
CA CYS A 40 -3.56 -14.78 -14.38
C CYS A 40 -2.18 -14.11 -14.17
N GLY A 41 -1.57 -14.29 -12.99
CA GLY A 41 -0.24 -13.76 -12.67
C GLY A 41 -0.17 -12.25 -12.42
N LYS A 42 -1.28 -11.50 -12.53
CA LYS A 42 -1.27 -10.06 -12.22
C LYS A 42 -1.04 -9.81 -10.74
N GLU A 43 -0.20 -8.82 -10.43
CA GLU A 43 0.06 -8.38 -9.06
C GLU A 43 -1.15 -7.63 -8.51
N VAL A 44 -1.65 -8.09 -7.36
CA VAL A 44 -2.70 -7.44 -6.59
C VAL A 44 -2.04 -6.79 -5.39
N ILE A 45 -2.29 -5.50 -5.18
CA ILE A 45 -1.81 -4.76 -4.01
C ILE A 45 -3.03 -4.29 -3.22
N SER A 46 -3.05 -4.60 -1.92
CA SER A 46 -4.07 -4.11 -0.99
C SER A 46 -3.42 -3.18 0.01
N ASN A 47 -3.71 -1.88 -0.10
CA ASN A 47 -3.24 -0.88 0.87
C ASN A 47 -3.99 -1.03 2.18
N LEU A 48 -3.24 -1.09 3.27
CA LEU A 48 -3.78 -1.20 4.62
C LEU A 48 -4.00 0.20 5.19
N SER A 49 -5.25 0.53 5.48
CA SER A 49 -5.60 1.80 6.11
C SER A 49 -6.92 1.67 6.86
N PRO A 50 -7.26 2.60 7.77
CA PRO A 50 -8.57 2.62 8.43
C PRO A 50 -9.77 2.68 7.46
N THR A 51 -9.54 3.11 6.22
CA THR A 51 -10.58 3.32 5.19
C THR A 51 -10.46 2.39 3.99
N ASP A 52 -9.43 1.54 3.94
CA ASP A 52 -9.17 0.59 2.85
C ASP A 52 -9.21 -0.86 3.41
N TRP A 53 -8.22 -1.68 3.07
CA TRP A 53 -8.14 -3.05 3.57
C TRP A 53 -7.60 -3.10 5.00
N LYS A 54 -8.08 -4.10 5.73
CA LYS A 54 -7.59 -4.51 7.05
C LYS A 54 -6.98 -5.89 6.92
N LEU A 55 -5.79 -6.04 7.46
CA LEU A 55 -5.14 -7.32 7.67
C LEU A 55 -5.45 -7.80 9.09
N ILE A 56 -5.88 -9.04 9.21
CA ILE A 56 -6.05 -9.74 10.48
C ILE A 56 -5.08 -10.91 10.46
N TYR A 57 -4.26 -11.03 11.51
CA TYR A 57 -3.31 -12.12 11.69
C TYR A 57 -3.42 -12.64 13.12
N ASP A 58 -3.66 -13.94 13.26
CA ASP A 58 -3.89 -14.61 14.55
C ASP A 58 -2.68 -15.45 15.01
N GLY A 59 -1.56 -15.39 14.29
CA GLY A 59 -0.39 -16.24 14.53
C GLY A 59 -0.32 -17.47 13.62
N VAL A 60 -1.37 -17.79 12.87
CA VAL A 60 -1.46 -18.97 11.99
C VAL A 60 -1.79 -18.56 10.56
N GLY A 61 -2.84 -17.76 10.38
CA GLY A 61 -3.37 -17.39 9.07
C GLY A 61 -3.64 -15.90 8.95
N VAL A 62 -3.70 -15.41 7.71
CA VAL A 62 -4.04 -14.02 7.43
C VAL A 62 -5.41 -13.91 6.78
N SER A 63 -6.18 -12.89 7.18
CA SER A 63 -7.42 -12.51 6.51
C SER A 63 -7.34 -11.08 6.01
N LEU A 64 -7.95 -10.82 4.86
CA LEU A 64 -8.15 -9.47 4.34
C LEU A 64 -9.64 -9.13 4.32
N ARG A 65 -9.94 -7.90 4.74
CA ARG A 65 -11.29 -7.31 4.73
C ARG A 65 -11.22 -5.87 4.23
N PRO A 66 -12.09 -5.39 3.32
CA PRO A 66 -13.15 -6.12 2.63
C PRO A 66 -12.61 -7.12 1.59
N SER A 67 -13.49 -7.67 0.75
CA SER A 67 -13.11 -8.52 -0.38
C SER A 67 -12.18 -7.81 -1.36
N ILE A 68 -11.55 -8.60 -2.22
CA ILE A 68 -10.69 -8.13 -3.30
C ILE A 68 -11.45 -8.27 -4.61
N GLY A 69 -11.83 -7.14 -5.20
CA GLY A 69 -12.44 -7.07 -6.52
C GLY A 69 -11.48 -6.48 -7.55
N ASN A 70 -11.02 -7.30 -8.49
CA ASN A 70 -10.03 -6.92 -9.52
C ASN A 70 -10.72 -6.40 -10.80
N TRP A 71 -11.63 -5.44 -10.65
CA TRP A 71 -12.50 -4.96 -11.74
C TRP A 71 -11.77 -4.26 -12.89
N GLN A 72 -10.53 -3.82 -12.67
CA GLN A 72 -9.67 -3.22 -13.70
C GLN A 72 -8.85 -4.28 -14.46
N PHE A 73 -8.83 -5.53 -13.98
CA PHE A 73 -8.14 -6.61 -14.67
C PHE A 73 -9.08 -7.29 -15.67
N PRO A 74 -8.55 -7.84 -16.78
CA PRO A 74 -9.36 -8.63 -17.71
C PRO A 74 -10.05 -9.82 -17.06
N CYS A 75 -9.48 -10.39 -15.99
CA CYS A 75 -10.06 -11.53 -15.29
C CYS A 75 -11.25 -11.19 -14.39
N ARG A 76 -11.44 -9.90 -14.02
CA ARG A 76 -12.49 -9.43 -13.11
C ARG A 76 -12.71 -10.29 -11.85
N SER A 77 -11.66 -10.92 -11.34
CA SER A 77 -11.79 -11.87 -10.24
C SER A 77 -12.27 -11.18 -8.96
N HIS A 78 -13.15 -11.83 -8.21
CA HIS A 78 -13.64 -11.35 -6.93
C HIS A 78 -13.60 -12.46 -5.88
N TYR A 79 -12.93 -12.20 -4.76
CA TYR A 79 -12.75 -13.20 -3.70
C TYR A 79 -12.46 -12.53 -2.36
N TRP A 80 -12.67 -13.30 -1.29
CA TRP A 80 -12.16 -13.01 0.04
C TRP A 80 -10.91 -13.82 0.30
N ILE A 81 -10.07 -13.33 1.21
CA ILE A 81 -9.01 -14.13 1.83
C ILE A 81 -9.35 -14.22 3.32
N THR A 82 -9.66 -15.43 3.78
CA THR A 82 -10.02 -15.73 5.17
C THR A 82 -9.11 -16.84 5.67
N GLU A 83 -8.25 -16.55 6.65
CA GLU A 83 -7.26 -17.49 7.20
C GLU A 83 -6.41 -18.16 6.10
N GLY A 84 -5.97 -17.37 5.11
CA GLY A 84 -5.25 -17.84 3.93
C GLY A 84 -6.13 -18.44 2.83
N ARG A 85 -7.36 -18.90 3.12
CA ARG A 85 -8.26 -19.51 2.11
C ARG A 85 -8.88 -18.47 1.19
N VAL A 86 -8.97 -18.81 -0.10
CA VAL A 86 -9.64 -18.02 -1.13
C VAL A 86 -11.10 -18.42 -1.22
N GLU A 87 -11.99 -17.52 -0.83
CA GLU A 87 -13.44 -17.72 -0.92
C GLU A 87 -13.98 -16.88 -2.08
N TRP A 88 -14.33 -17.54 -3.19
CA TRP A 88 -14.81 -16.87 -4.39
C TRP A 88 -16.15 -16.16 -4.16
N SER A 89 -16.27 -14.97 -4.71
CA SER A 89 -17.51 -14.20 -4.73
C SER A 89 -17.94 -13.94 -6.17
N SER A 90 -19.21 -13.56 -6.35
CA SER A 90 -19.77 -13.29 -7.68
C SER A 90 -19.15 -12.06 -8.33
N ASP A 91 -19.24 -11.98 -9.66
CA ASP A 91 -18.98 -10.71 -10.35
C ASP A 91 -19.96 -9.64 -9.83
N MET A 92 -19.53 -8.38 -9.86
CA MET A 92 -20.35 -7.23 -9.49
C MET A 92 -20.73 -6.42 -10.74
N THR A 93 -21.97 -5.92 -10.75
CA THR A 93 -22.40 -5.00 -11.81
C THR A 93 -21.63 -3.68 -11.74
N GLN A 94 -21.67 -2.90 -12.82
CA GLN A 94 -20.99 -1.61 -12.84
C GLN A 94 -21.55 -0.64 -11.78
N GLU A 95 -22.85 -0.74 -11.49
CA GLU A 95 -23.54 0.03 -10.46
C GLU A 95 -23.05 -0.37 -9.06
N GLU A 96 -22.93 -1.68 -8.78
CA GLU A 96 -22.42 -2.19 -7.50
C GLU A 96 -20.96 -1.77 -7.27
N ILE A 97 -20.12 -1.86 -8.30
CA ILE A 97 -18.72 -1.42 -8.28
C ILE A 97 -18.66 0.08 -7.97
N GLN A 98 -19.50 0.89 -8.63
CA GLN A 98 -19.51 2.34 -8.44
C GLN A 98 -20.02 2.72 -7.04
N ALA A 99 -21.06 2.05 -6.55
CA ALA A 99 -21.57 2.25 -5.19
C ALA A 99 -20.51 1.92 -4.13
N GLY A 100 -19.72 0.85 -4.35
CA GLY A 100 -18.57 0.51 -3.52
C GLY A 100 -17.52 1.63 -3.50
N ARG A 101 -17.06 2.07 -4.67
CA ARG A 101 -16.08 3.17 -4.81
C ARG A 101 -16.56 4.46 -4.15
N ASP A 102 -17.85 4.77 -4.26
CA ASP A 102 -18.43 5.96 -3.62
C ASP A 102 -18.46 5.84 -2.10
N ARG A 103 -18.71 4.63 -1.57
CA ARG A 103 -18.60 4.38 -0.13
C ARG A 103 -17.18 4.61 0.36
N ASP A 104 -16.18 4.06 -0.34
CA ASP A 104 -14.77 4.20 0.01
C ASP A 104 -14.32 5.66 -0.05
N ARG A 105 -14.72 6.38 -1.10
CA ARG A 105 -14.45 7.82 -1.24
C ARG A 105 -15.02 8.63 -0.07
N ARG A 106 -16.26 8.36 0.32
CA ARG A 106 -16.88 9.02 1.49
C ARG A 106 -16.19 8.65 2.80
N ALA A 107 -15.75 7.40 2.96
CA ALA A 107 -15.00 6.96 4.14
C ALA A 107 -13.67 7.72 4.26
N LYS A 108 -12.91 7.83 3.16
CA LYS A 108 -11.66 8.60 3.08
C LYS A 108 -11.88 10.08 3.39
N GLN A 109 -12.92 10.69 2.81
CA GLN A 109 -13.27 12.09 3.09
C GLN A 109 -13.59 12.33 4.56
N ARG A 110 -14.33 11.42 5.21
CA ARG A 110 -14.63 11.55 6.65
C ARG A 110 -13.40 11.37 7.52
N TYR A 111 -12.53 10.44 7.19
CA TYR A 111 -11.34 10.13 8.01
C TYR A 111 -10.25 11.21 7.86
N TYR A 112 -9.92 11.59 6.61
CA TYR A 112 -8.84 12.54 6.34
C TYR A 112 -9.30 14.00 6.22
N GLY A 113 -10.57 14.24 5.87
CA GLY A 113 -11.10 15.61 5.72
C GLY A 113 -11.29 16.35 7.05
N SER A 114 -11.30 15.64 8.17
CA SER A 114 -11.25 16.25 9.52
C SER A 114 -9.83 16.56 9.99
N GLU A 115 -8.80 15.94 9.40
CA GLU A 115 -7.39 16.13 9.80
C GLU A 115 -6.70 17.30 9.07
N SER A 116 -7.34 17.93 8.08
CA SER A 116 -6.81 19.11 7.38
C SER A 116 -6.91 20.43 8.15
N ILE A 117 -7.03 20.39 9.50
CA ILE A 117 -6.76 21.53 10.39
C ILE A 117 -5.67 21.13 11.39
N SER A 118 -4.50 20.77 10.88
CA SER A 118 -3.24 20.77 11.63
C SER A 118 -2.11 20.96 10.63
N ALA A 119 -2.05 22.16 10.05
CA ALA A 119 -0.87 22.59 9.32
C ALA A 119 0.35 22.52 10.25
N PRO A 120 1.56 22.19 9.76
CA PRO A 120 2.76 22.14 10.57
C PRO A 120 2.99 23.48 11.26
N GLN A 121 3.07 23.48 12.59
CA GLN A 121 3.53 24.65 13.35
C GLN A 121 4.95 24.98 12.91
N GLN A 122 5.08 26.14 12.27
CA GLN A 122 6.35 26.83 12.07
C GLN A 122 6.95 27.09 13.45
N SER A 123 8.19 26.62 13.66
CA SER A 123 8.95 26.90 14.87
C SER A 123 9.22 28.41 14.99
N PRO A 124 9.16 29.02 16.19
CA PRO A 124 9.42 30.44 16.37
C PRO A 124 10.86 30.78 16.02
N GLY A 125 11.02 31.91 15.33
CA GLY A 125 12.27 32.37 14.75
C GLY A 125 13.41 32.54 15.74
N THR A 126 14.62 32.24 15.26
CA THR A 126 15.84 32.87 15.76
C THR A 126 16.18 34.01 14.80
N ASN A 127 16.00 35.25 15.27
CA ASN A 127 16.41 36.46 14.57
C ASN A 127 17.94 36.50 14.40
N GLN A 128 18.45 36.51 13.17
CA GLN A 128 19.60 37.32 12.76
C GLN A 128 19.47 37.72 11.28
N THR A 129 19.48 39.03 11.03
CA THR A 129 19.53 39.72 9.71
C THR A 129 20.95 40.29 9.51
N PRO A 130 21.37 40.85 8.34
CA PRO A 130 21.16 40.51 6.93
C PRO A 130 22.50 40.18 6.18
N GLN A 131 22.40 39.75 4.91
CA GLN A 131 23.49 39.53 3.95
C GLN A 131 24.37 40.77 3.67
N PRO A 132 25.50 40.62 2.93
CA PRO A 132 25.39 40.94 1.49
C PRO A 132 26.18 40.03 0.52
N ASN A 133 25.56 39.83 -0.65
CA ASN A 133 26.10 39.73 -2.02
C ASN A 133 27.38 38.93 -2.32
N GLY A 134 27.25 37.94 -3.20
CA GLY A 134 28.37 37.39 -3.97
C GLY A 134 27.92 36.38 -5.02
N LYS A 135 28.34 36.58 -6.27
CA LYS A 135 27.89 35.91 -7.49
C LYS A 135 28.45 34.49 -7.64
N SER A 136 27.66 33.65 -8.31
CA SER A 136 28.03 32.64 -9.34
C SER A 136 29.09 31.55 -9.08
N SER A 137 28.75 30.37 -9.62
CA SER A 137 29.62 29.30 -10.11
C SER A 137 30.12 28.28 -9.08
N GLY A 138 30.18 27.01 -9.52
CA GLY A 138 31.06 26.03 -8.87
C GLY A 138 30.45 24.67 -8.58
N TRP A 139 29.96 23.99 -9.61
CA TRP A 139 30.00 22.53 -9.66
C TRP A 139 31.47 22.10 -9.51
N LYS A 140 31.71 21.11 -8.64
CA LYS A 140 32.97 20.40 -8.32
C LYS A 140 33.62 20.75 -6.98
N SER A 141 34.17 19.68 -6.42
CA SER A 141 34.96 19.54 -5.20
C SER A 141 34.07 19.32 -3.95
N ARG A 142 34.22 18.28 -3.13
CA ARG A 142 35.37 17.41 -2.84
C ARG A 142 34.90 16.03 -2.37
N LEU A 143 35.38 14.99 -3.04
CA LEU A 143 35.33 13.59 -2.63
C LEU A 143 36.71 13.23 -2.06
N LYS A 144 36.77 12.88 -0.77
CA LYS A 144 37.69 11.93 -0.09
C LYS A 144 37.95 12.35 1.35
N ARG A 145 37.58 11.48 2.30
CA ARG A 145 38.52 10.66 3.10
C ARG A 145 37.75 9.92 4.19
N TRP A 146 37.74 8.60 4.11
CA TRP A 146 37.43 7.72 5.24
C TRP A 146 38.48 6.60 5.21
N PHE A 147 39.44 6.67 6.14
CA PHE A 147 40.26 5.59 6.73
C PHE A 147 41.14 6.18 7.85
N GLY A 148 41.22 5.45 8.98
CA GLY A 148 42.05 5.70 10.18
C GLY A 148 41.17 6.00 11.41
N ASP A 149 41.13 5.20 12.48
CA ASP A 149 42.05 4.17 13.00
C ASP A 149 41.30 2.96 13.59
#